data_AF-A0A9R0T2M4-F1
#
_entry.id   AF-A0A9R0T2M4-F1
#
_cell.length_a   1.000
_cell.length_b   1.000
_cell.length_c   1.000
_cell.angle_alpha   90.00
_cell.angle_beta   90.00
_cell.angle_gamma   90.00
#
_symmetry.space_group_name_H-M   'P 1'
#
loop_
_entity.id
_entity.type
_entity.pdbx_description
1 polymer ?
#
loop_
_entity_poly.entity_id
_entity_poly.type
_entity_poly.pdbx_seq_one_letter_code
_entity_poly.pdbx_strand_id
1 'polypeptide(L)'
;MRVPRQTGSGEVGMGTSLGMEALDPTAPPKGLVPRAKLLLSVGGTFFLAFGPLIIVTVSLFAGLYLYFGQSFVHDGSKKPVAPPPYIDPYELLEDDRISRPSLDVF
;
A
#
# COMPACT_ATOMS: atom_id res chain seq x y z
N MET A 1 55.34 66.05 18.30
CA MET A 1 55.26 66.81 17.03
C MET A 1 54.19 66.16 16.16
N ARG A 2 53.46 67.00 15.43
CA ARG A 2 52.15 66.80 14.80
C ARG A 2 52.13 65.72 13.69
N VAL A 3 51.02 64.97 13.66
CA VAL A 3 50.62 64.00 12.63
C VAL A 3 50.32 64.69 11.29
N PRO A 4 50.63 64.08 10.14
CA PRO A 4 49.84 64.26 8.94
C PRO A 4 48.94 63.04 8.68
N ARG A 5 47.65 63.36 8.68
CA ARG A 5 46.49 62.55 8.30
C ARG A 5 46.58 62.26 6.80
N GLN A 6 46.59 60.98 6.41
CA GLN A 6 46.15 60.59 5.07
C GLN A 6 44.67 60.24 5.14
N THR A 7 43.91 61.06 4.43
CA THR A 7 42.49 60.93 4.10
C THR A 7 42.38 60.24 2.75
N GLY A 8 41.42 59.33 2.64
CA GLY A 8 40.93 58.76 1.38
C GLY A 8 41.21 57.26 1.32
N SER A 9 40.27 56.39 0.99
CA SER A 9 38.96 56.56 0.39
C SER A 9 38.32 55.18 0.37
N GLY A 10 37.01 55.09 0.59
CA GLY A 10 36.22 53.92 0.20
C GLY A 10 35.91 52.96 1.33
N GLU A 11 34.69 53.07 1.83
CA GLU A 11 34.04 52.16 2.75
C GLU A 11 34.07 50.71 2.22
N VAL A 12 34.85 49.87 2.91
CA VAL A 12 34.83 48.43 2.70
C VAL A 12 33.71 47.85 3.56
N GLY A 13 32.69 47.31 2.89
CA GLY A 13 31.92 46.19 3.40
C GLY A 13 30.75 46.54 4.31
N MET A 14 29.67 47.04 3.73
CA MET A 14 28.33 46.79 4.29
C MET A 14 27.28 46.71 3.20
N GLY A 15 27.57 45.89 2.18
CA GLY A 15 26.53 45.32 1.34
C GLY A 15 25.81 44.24 2.14
N THR A 16 24.83 44.65 2.94
CA THR A 16 23.81 43.75 3.48
C THR A 16 22.97 43.28 2.30
N SER A 17 23.54 42.38 1.49
CA SER A 17 22.79 41.56 0.56
C SER A 17 21.96 40.64 1.43
N LEU A 18 20.71 41.06 1.65
CA LEU A 18 19.63 40.16 2.01
C LEU A 18 19.68 39.03 0.99
N GLY A 19 20.31 37.92 1.38
CA GLY A 19 20.21 36.62 0.72
C GLY A 19 18.79 36.11 0.89
N MET A 20 17.84 36.85 0.34
CA MET A 20 16.53 36.39 -0.04
C MET A 20 16.79 35.60 -1.32
N GLU A 21 17.42 34.43 -1.15
CA GLU A 21 17.49 33.39 -2.17
C GLU A 21 16.05 33.14 -2.60
N ALA A 22 15.64 33.84 -3.65
CA ALA A 22 14.35 33.69 -4.27
C ALA A 22 14.26 32.21 -4.61
N LEU A 23 13.27 31.54 -4.00
CA LEU A 23 12.96 30.17 -4.33
C LEU A 23 12.68 30.15 -5.83
N ASP A 24 13.65 29.68 -6.62
CA ASP A 24 13.54 29.67 -8.08
C ASP A 24 12.22 28.98 -8.44
N PRO A 25 11.22 29.73 -8.93
CA PRO A 25 9.88 29.19 -9.16
C PRO A 25 9.88 28.20 -10.32
N THR A 26 10.99 28.10 -11.05
CA THR A 26 11.21 27.17 -12.15
C THR A 26 12.05 25.96 -11.74
N ALA A 27 12.63 25.96 -10.53
CA ALA A 27 13.36 24.81 -10.02
C ALA A 27 12.39 23.66 -9.73
N PRO A 28 12.61 22.46 -10.31
CA PRO A 28 11.76 21.32 -10.03
C PRO A 28 11.76 21.04 -8.52
N PRO A 29 10.64 20.55 -7.94
CA PRO A 29 10.54 20.29 -6.52
C PRO A 29 11.71 19.40 -6.07
N LYS A 30 12.59 19.95 -5.22
CA LYS A 30 13.78 19.26 -4.71
C LYS A 30 13.34 17.93 -4.08
N GLY A 31 13.62 16.81 -4.75
CA GLY A 31 13.33 15.46 -4.24
C GLY A 31 12.25 14.65 -4.95
N LEU A 32 11.52 15.19 -5.95
CA LEU A 32 10.50 14.41 -6.67
C LEU A 32 11.12 13.27 -7.50
N VAL A 33 12.17 13.57 -8.26
CA VAL A 33 12.88 12.61 -9.13
C VAL A 33 13.52 11.46 -8.32
N PRO A 34 14.26 11.71 -7.22
CA PRO A 34 14.76 10.65 -6.35
C PRO A 34 13.65 9.75 -5.77
N ARG A 35 12.52 10.32 -5.33
CA ARG A 35 11.39 9.57 -4.77
C ARG A 35 10.68 8.72 -5.82
N ALA A 36 10.47 9.26 -7.02
CA ALA A 36 9.90 8.52 -8.14
C ALA A 36 10.78 7.32 -8.53
N LYS A 37 12.11 7.48 -8.50
CA LYS A 37 13.04 6.38 -8.77
C LYS A 37 12.94 5.26 -7.72
N LEU A 38 12.77 5.62 -6.45
CA LEU A 38 12.61 4.65 -5.37
C LEU A 38 11.27 3.90 -5.50
N LEU A 39 10.17 4.62 -5.75
CA LEU A 39 8.86 4.01 -6.02
C LEU A 39 8.87 3.11 -7.26
N LEU A 40 9.53 3.55 -8.34
CA LEU A 40 9.67 2.76 -9.56
C LEU A 40 10.52 1.51 -9.32
N SER A 41 11.56 1.59 -8.50
CA SER A 41 12.39 0.44 -8.16
C SER A 41 11.64 -0.57 -7.30
N VAL A 42 10.90 -0.12 -6.27
CA VAL A 42 10.15 -1.01 -5.36
C VAL A 42 8.91 -1.58 -6.04
N GLY A 43 8.14 -0.75 -6.73
CA GLY A 43 6.95 -1.19 -7.47
C GLY A 43 7.29 -2.01 -8.71
N GLY A 44 8.39 -1.66 -9.40
CA GLY A 44 8.82 -2.35 -10.62
C GLY A 44 9.33 -3.77 -10.38
N THR A 45 10.06 -4.02 -9.30
CA THR A 45 10.49 -5.38 -8.95
C THR A 45 9.30 -6.27 -8.57
N PHE A 46 8.32 -5.75 -7.82
CA PHE A 46 7.08 -6.46 -7.53
C PHE A 46 6.31 -6.78 -8.82
N PHE A 47 6.14 -5.80 -9.71
CA PHE A 47 5.44 -6.01 -10.98
C PHE A 47 6.16 -6.95 -11.93
N LEU A 48 7.50 -6.96 -11.98
CA LEU A 48 8.23 -7.90 -12.83
C LEU A 48 8.30 -9.31 -12.23
N ALA A 49 8.42 -9.43 -10.91
CA ALA A 49 8.44 -10.72 -10.22
C ALA A 49 7.07 -11.42 -10.27
N PHE A 50 5.99 -10.67 -10.06
CA PHE A 50 4.64 -11.22 -10.00
C PHE A 50 3.81 -10.97 -11.25
N GLY A 51 4.20 -10.05 -12.14
CA GLY A 51 3.45 -9.71 -13.35
C GLY A 51 3.15 -10.90 -14.24
N PRO A 52 4.13 -11.77 -14.58
CA PRO A 52 3.86 -12.99 -15.33
C PRO A 52 2.82 -13.90 -14.64
N LEU A 53 2.93 -14.09 -13.32
CA LEU A 53 1.99 -14.88 -12.53
C LEU A 53 0.59 -14.25 -12.50
N ILE A 54 0.52 -12.92 -12.35
CA ILE A 54 -0.73 -12.14 -12.40
C ILE A 54 -1.39 -12.32 -13.78
N ILE A 55 -0.63 -12.18 -14.87
CA ILE A 55 -1.15 -12.37 -16.24
C ILE A 55 -1.69 -13.79 -16.41
N VAL A 56 -0.92 -14.81 -16.05
CA VAL A 56 -1.38 -16.22 -16.15
C VAL A 56 -2.66 -16.45 -15.37
N THR A 57 -2.72 -15.95 -14.13
CA THR A 57 -3.88 -16.10 -13.26
C THR A 57 -5.09 -15.38 -13.86
N VAL A 58 -4.96 -14.09 -14.19
CA VAL A 58 -6.06 -13.29 -14.77
C VAL A 58 -6.54 -13.91 -16.08
N SER A 59 -5.64 -14.32 -16.96
CA SER A 59 -5.99 -14.98 -18.22
C SER A 59 -6.69 -16.32 -18.01
N LEU A 60 -6.25 -17.13 -17.05
CA LEU A 60 -6.89 -18.40 -16.72
C LEU A 60 -8.33 -18.16 -16.23
N PHE A 61 -8.50 -17.27 -15.23
CA PHE A 61 -9.82 -16.95 -14.69
C PHE A 61 -10.73 -16.28 -15.73
N ALA A 62 -10.19 -15.39 -16.57
CA ALA A 62 -10.93 -14.79 -17.67
C ALA A 62 -11.36 -15.85 -18.71
N GLY A 63 -10.46 -16.76 -19.09
CA GLY A 63 -10.78 -17.85 -20.02
C GLY A 63 -11.86 -18.80 -19.47
N LEU A 64 -11.74 -19.17 -18.19
CA LEU A 64 -12.76 -19.97 -17.51
C LEU A 64 -14.10 -19.25 -17.45
N TYR A 65 -14.10 -17.94 -17.16
CA TYR A 65 -15.32 -17.14 -17.17
C TYR A 65 -15.92 -17.01 -18.57
N LEU A 66 -15.11 -16.83 -19.63
CA LEU A 66 -15.61 -16.79 -21.01
C LEU A 66 -16.18 -18.14 -21.47
N TYR A 67 -15.60 -19.26 -21.01
CA TYR A 67 -16.05 -20.61 -21.37
C TYR A 67 -17.29 -21.06 -20.57
N PHE A 68 -17.29 -20.89 -19.24
CA PHE A 68 -18.37 -21.35 -18.35
C PHE A 68 -19.42 -20.27 -18.05
N GLY A 69 -19.15 -19.01 -18.41
CA GLY A 69 -20.03 -17.86 -18.15
C GLY A 69 -20.30 -17.64 -16.66
N GLN A 70 -21.52 -17.22 -16.35
CA GLN A 70 -22.02 -17.05 -14.98
C GLN A 70 -22.02 -18.34 -14.15
N SER A 71 -21.81 -19.52 -14.75
CA SER A 71 -21.68 -20.77 -13.99
C SER A 71 -20.30 -20.96 -13.36
N PHE A 72 -19.29 -20.19 -13.80
CA PHE A 72 -17.97 -20.17 -13.16
C PHE A 72 -18.03 -19.53 -11.77
N VAL A 73 -18.78 -18.43 -11.65
CA VAL A 73 -18.98 -17.70 -10.40
C VAL A 73 -20.17 -18.32 -9.67
N HIS A 74 -19.90 -18.99 -8.55
CA HIS A 74 -20.94 -19.67 -7.79
C HIS A 74 -21.65 -18.68 -6.87
N ASP A 75 -22.72 -18.07 -7.37
CA ASP A 75 -23.56 -17.10 -6.63
C ASP A 75 -24.49 -17.76 -5.58
N GLY A 76 -24.48 -19.10 -5.47
CA GLY A 76 -25.35 -19.83 -4.53
C GLY A 76 -26.86 -19.76 -4.86
N SER A 77 -27.29 -18.85 -5.74
CA SER A 77 -28.69 -18.60 -6.11
C SER A 77 -29.40 -19.78 -6.77
N LYS A 78 -28.66 -20.70 -7.39
CA LYS A 78 -29.21 -21.88 -8.08
C LYS A 78 -29.83 -22.93 -7.14
N LYS A 79 -29.53 -22.84 -5.85
CA LYS A 79 -30.16 -23.64 -4.81
C LYS A 79 -30.53 -22.70 -3.68
N PRO A 80 -31.82 -22.34 -3.52
CA PRO A 80 -32.28 -21.69 -2.30
C PRO A 80 -32.02 -22.65 -1.14
N VAL A 81 -30.84 -22.53 -0.52
CA VAL A 81 -30.55 -23.22 0.73
C VAL A 81 -31.16 -22.34 1.79
N ALA A 82 -32.21 -22.84 2.45
CA ALA A 82 -32.71 -22.18 3.64
C ALA A 82 -31.52 -21.98 4.59
N PRO A 83 -31.40 -20.81 5.26
CA PRO A 83 -30.39 -20.62 6.28
C PRO A 83 -30.39 -21.84 7.22
N PRO A 84 -29.21 -22.32 7.67
CA PRO A 84 -29.17 -23.38 8.67
C PRO A 84 -30.12 -23.01 9.82
N PRO A 85 -30.96 -23.96 10.29
CA PRO A 85 -31.85 -23.68 11.39
C PRO A 85 -31.02 -23.25 12.60
N TYR A 86 -31.48 -22.20 13.29
CA TYR A 86 -30.89 -21.84 14.58
C TYR A 86 -31.12 -23.01 15.54
N ILE A 87 -30.05 -23.46 16.17
CA ILE A 87 -30.08 -24.46 17.24
C ILE A 87 -29.75 -23.70 18.52
N ASP A 88 -30.53 -23.92 19.57
CA ASP A 88 -30.24 -23.33 20.86
C ASP A 88 -28.88 -23.87 21.37
N PRO A 89 -27.90 -23.01 21.69
CA PRO A 89 -26.62 -23.46 22.21
C PRO A 89 -26.75 -24.33 23.46
N TYR A 90 -27.81 -24.20 24.27
CA TYR A 90 -28.02 -25.04 25.43
C TYR A 90 -28.54 -26.43 25.06
N GLU A 91 -29.31 -26.59 23.98
CA GLU A 91 -29.72 -27.90 23.46
C GLU A 91 -28.51 -28.75 23.03
N LEU A 92 -27.47 -28.11 22.47
CA LEU A 92 -26.22 -28.78 22.09
C LEU A 92 -25.39 -29.25 23.29
N LEU A 93 -25.52 -28.59 24.43
CA LEU A 93 -24.80 -28.94 25.66
C LEU A 93 -25.49 -30.07 26.43
N GLU A 94 -26.80 -30.23 26.21
CA GLU A 94 -27.62 -31.32 26.75
C GLU A 94 -27.49 -32.62 25.95
N ASP A 95 -26.88 -32.57 24.76
CA ASP A 95 -26.58 -33.76 23.97
C ASP A 95 -25.71 -34.73 24.77
N ASP A 96 -26.27 -35.91 25.07
CA ASP A 96 -25.65 -37.05 25.76
C ASP A 96 -24.27 -37.46 25.17
N ARG A 97 -23.93 -36.98 23.98
CA ARG A 97 -22.65 -37.21 23.30
C ARG A 97 -21.49 -36.42 23.91
N ILE A 98 -21.75 -35.28 24.55
CA ILE A 98 -20.73 -34.45 25.21
C ILE A 98 -20.53 -34.90 26.67
N SER A 99 -21.60 -35.41 27.30
CA SER A 99 -21.61 -35.82 28.71
C SER A 99 -21.10 -37.24 28.96
N ARG A 100 -21.03 -38.09 27.91
CA ARG A 100 -20.46 -39.44 28.03
C ARG A 100 -18.95 -39.40 27.82
N PRO A 101 -18.12 -39.76 28.82
CA PRO A 101 -16.75 -40.14 28.52
C PRO A 101 -16.81 -41.33 27.54
N SER A 102 -16.04 -41.26 26.46
CA SER A 102 -15.90 -42.36 25.50
C SER A 102 -15.55 -43.65 26.25
N LEU A 103 -16.44 -44.62 26.24
CA LEU A 103 -16.32 -45.93 26.92
C LEU A 103 -15.31 -46.88 26.24
N ASP A 104 -14.31 -46.35 25.54
CA ASP A 104 -13.30 -47.10 24.76
C ASP A 104 -11.85 -46.79 25.17
N VAL A 105 -11.64 -46.21 26.36
CA VAL A 105 -10.30 -46.06 26.95
C VAL A 105 -10.34 -46.60 28.38
N PHE A 106 -10.46 -47.92 28.55
CA PHE A 106 -9.81 -48.75 29.58
C PHE A 106 -10.06 -50.23 29.29
#